data_AF-A0A6H5GJ32-F1
#
_entry.id   AF-A0A6H5GJ32-F1
#
_cell.length_a   1.000
_cell.length_b   1.000
_cell.length_c   1.000
_cell.angle_alpha   90.00
_cell.angle_beta   90.00
_cell.angle_gamma   90.00
#
_symmetry.space_group_name_H-M   'P 1'
#
loop_
_entity.id
_entity.type
_entity.pdbx_description
1 polymer ?
#
loop_
_entity_poly.entity_id
_entity_poly.type
_entity_poly.pdbx_seq_one_letter_code
_entity_poly.pdbx_strand_id
1 'polypeptide(L)'
;MRSKTADLRLLILDGFLLFADPRTKNVCDVKVYLDMDFETCKARRNQRTYDPPDIPGYFEQVVWPEAQQAKYQMLSQDSSIVVLDGTLPLQVLLDIMRKVISRMLTNKLRETGNDADEENVDQLDSDSDDEDYVPSGKCQ
;
A
#
# COMPACT_ATOMS: atom_id res chain seq x y z
N MET A 1 -28.39 -1.01 14.29
CA MET A 1 -27.50 0.07 13.81
C MET A 1 -26.90 -0.30 12.45
N ARG A 2 -26.32 0.65 11.68
CA ARG A 2 -25.31 0.31 10.65
C ARG A 2 -23.95 0.22 11.33
N SER A 3 -23.17 -0.81 11.03
CA SER A 3 -21.76 -0.84 11.43
C SER A 3 -20.97 0.26 10.70
N LYS A 4 -19.97 0.86 11.36
CA LYS A 4 -18.96 1.69 10.70
C LYS A 4 -18.01 0.78 9.90
N THR A 5 -18.42 0.40 8.69
CA THR A 5 -17.45 -0.12 7.72
C THR A 5 -16.44 0.96 7.39
N ALA A 6 -15.16 0.73 7.69
CA ALA A 6 -14.09 1.65 7.32
C ALA A 6 -14.07 1.87 5.79
N ASP A 7 -14.12 3.13 5.35
CA ASP A 7 -14.10 3.50 3.93
C ASP A 7 -12.68 3.37 3.36
N LEU A 8 -12.27 2.14 3.07
CA LEU A 8 -10.97 1.86 2.47
C LEU A 8 -10.91 2.33 1.02
N ARG A 9 -10.16 3.42 0.81
CA ARG A 9 -9.93 4.00 -0.52
C ARG A 9 -8.61 3.48 -1.09
N LEU A 10 -8.66 2.90 -2.28
CA LEU A 10 -7.48 2.42 -3.00
C LEU A 10 -6.85 3.54 -3.82
N LEU A 11 -5.54 3.74 -3.67
CA LEU A 11 -4.72 4.57 -4.55
C LEU A 11 -3.74 3.66 -5.29
N ILE A 12 -3.59 3.88 -6.60
CA ILE A 12 -2.57 3.22 -7.43
C ILE A 12 -1.64 4.32 -7.93
N LEU A 13 -0.34 4.13 -7.70
CA LEU A 13 0.72 4.97 -8.25
C LEU A 13 1.41 4.18 -9.38
N ASP A 14 1.56 4.79 -10.54
CA ASP A 14 2.33 4.26 -11.68
C ASP A 14 3.44 5.25 -12.08
N GLY A 15 4.59 4.73 -12.51
CA GLY A 15 5.76 5.52 -12.83
C GLY A 15 7.09 4.78 -12.62
N PHE A 16 7.96 4.84 -13.63
CA PHE A 16 9.20 4.07 -13.73
C PHE A 16 10.29 4.38 -12.69
N LEU A 17 10.16 5.48 -11.92
CA LEU A 17 11.10 5.88 -10.86
C LEU A 17 10.43 6.06 -9.48
N LEU A 18 9.20 5.58 -9.26
CA LEU A 18 8.46 5.81 -8.01
C LEU A 18 9.19 5.35 -6.72
N PHE A 19 10.06 4.36 -6.81
CA PHE A 19 10.82 3.83 -5.66
C PHE A 19 12.20 4.49 -5.45
N ALA A 20 12.57 5.45 -6.29
CA ALA A 20 13.78 6.27 -6.10
C ALA A 20 13.57 7.38 -5.04
N ASP A 21 12.34 7.88 -4.88
CA ASP A 21 11.98 8.87 -3.85
C ASP A 21 11.40 8.15 -2.61
N PRO A 22 11.99 8.33 -1.41
CA PRO A 22 11.45 7.77 -0.16
C PRO A 22 10.01 8.20 0.14
N ARG A 23 9.57 9.39 -0.32
CA ARG A 23 8.23 9.92 -0.05
C ARG A 23 7.13 9.09 -0.72
N THR A 24 7.36 8.64 -1.96
CA THR A 24 6.46 7.73 -2.67
C THR A 24 6.70 6.27 -2.29
N LYS A 25 7.96 5.87 -2.05
CA LYS A 25 8.28 4.49 -1.62
C LYS A 25 7.66 4.13 -0.27
N ASN A 26 7.70 5.03 0.71
CA ASN A 26 7.32 4.72 2.10
C ASN A 26 5.80 4.78 2.37
N VAL A 27 4.99 5.30 1.44
CA VAL A 27 3.52 5.35 1.57
C VAL A 27 2.80 4.20 0.87
N CYS A 28 3.54 3.31 0.18
CA CYS A 28 2.95 2.17 -0.53
C CYS A 28 2.91 0.91 0.35
N ASP A 29 1.71 0.47 0.74
CA ASP A 29 1.47 -0.85 1.37
C ASP A 29 1.93 -2.03 0.49
N VAL A 30 1.89 -1.85 -0.84
CA VAL A 30 2.28 -2.85 -1.85
C VAL A 30 3.17 -2.16 -2.89
N LYS A 31 4.32 -2.77 -3.19
CA LYS A 31 5.30 -2.28 -4.17
C LYS A 31 5.53 -3.37 -5.22
N VAL A 32 5.33 -3.03 -6.49
CA VAL A 32 5.49 -3.95 -7.62
C VAL A 32 6.36 -3.29 -8.68
N TYR A 33 7.32 -4.04 -9.21
CA TYR A 33 8.15 -3.63 -10.34
C TYR A 33 7.96 -4.60 -11.50
N LEU A 34 7.62 -4.08 -12.69
CA LEU A 34 7.48 -4.88 -13.90
C LEU A 34 8.82 -4.93 -14.64
N ASP A 35 9.48 -6.08 -14.59
CA ASP A 35 10.80 -6.30 -15.18
C ASP A 35 10.71 -6.94 -16.57
N MET A 36 11.61 -6.56 -17.47
CA MET A 36 11.65 -7.00 -18.86
C MET A 36 13.09 -6.96 -19.38
N ASP A 37 13.41 -7.78 -20.36
CA ASP A 37 14.72 -7.75 -21.02
C ASP A 37 14.90 -6.51 -21.91
N PHE A 38 16.15 -6.30 -22.35
CA PHE A 38 16.58 -5.18 -23.19
C PHE A 38 15.83 -5.11 -24.52
N GLU A 39 15.69 -6.23 -25.24
CA GLU A 39 15.10 -6.24 -26.59
C GLU A 39 13.58 -6.05 -26.53
N THR A 40 12.91 -6.64 -25.53
CA THR A 40 11.49 -6.38 -25.26
C THR A 40 11.26 -4.91 -24.92
N CYS A 41 12.09 -4.31 -24.06
CA CYS A 41 12.02 -2.89 -23.73
C CYS A 41 12.23 -2.01 -24.97
N LYS A 42 13.26 -2.31 -25.77
CA LYS A 42 13.62 -1.60 -27.00
C LYS A 42 12.49 -1.64 -28.04
N ALA A 43 11.98 -2.84 -28.32
CA ALA A 43 10.88 -3.03 -29.27
C ALA A 43 9.60 -2.31 -28.84
N ARG A 44 9.24 -2.39 -27.55
CA ARG A 44 8.08 -1.67 -26.98
C ARG A 44 8.29 -0.15 -26.96
N ARG A 45 9.53 0.35 -26.79
CA ARG A 45 9.83 1.79 -26.81
C ARG A 45 9.80 2.36 -28.23
N ASN A 46 10.38 1.64 -29.21
CA ASN A 46 10.40 2.04 -30.62
C ASN A 46 8.99 2.15 -31.27
N GLN A 47 7.97 1.61 -30.61
CA GLN A 47 6.55 1.74 -31.01
C GLN A 47 5.85 2.99 -30.41
N ARG A 48 6.56 3.81 -29.62
CA ARG A 48 6.03 5.01 -28.95
C ARG A 48 6.62 6.27 -29.56
N THR A 49 5.78 7.26 -29.81
CA THR A 49 6.22 8.62 -30.11
C THR A 49 6.46 9.37 -28.80
N TYR A 50 7.66 9.92 -28.64
CA TYR A 50 8.01 10.84 -27.56
C TYR A 50 8.12 12.27 -28.10
N ASP A 51 7.97 13.26 -27.22
CA ASP A 51 8.23 14.68 -27.50
C ASP A 51 9.24 15.23 -26.47
N PRO A 52 10.46 15.63 -26.86
CA PRO A 52 11.03 15.45 -28.21
C PRO A 52 11.22 13.96 -28.56
N PRO A 53 11.28 13.60 -29.86
CA PRO A 53 11.56 12.24 -30.29
C PRO A 53 12.94 11.73 -29.85
N ASP A 54 13.05 10.42 -29.61
CA ASP A 54 14.33 9.77 -29.31
C ASP A 54 15.32 9.92 -30.47
N ILE A 55 16.53 10.38 -30.18
CA ILE A 55 17.63 10.46 -31.17
C ILE A 55 18.29 9.07 -31.38
N PRO A 56 18.96 8.82 -32.52
CA PRO A 56 19.61 7.54 -32.80
C PRO A 56 20.59 7.12 -31.68
N GLY A 57 20.40 5.90 -31.14
CA GLY A 57 21.21 5.36 -30.04
C GLY A 57 20.82 5.80 -28.64
N TYR A 58 19.81 6.67 -28.47
CA TYR A 58 19.40 7.19 -27.17
C TYR A 58 18.90 6.11 -26.20
N PHE A 59 18.24 5.06 -26.71
CA PHE A 59 17.79 3.96 -25.86
C PHE A 59 18.98 3.18 -25.27
N GLU A 60 19.96 2.84 -26.10
CA GLU A 60 21.11 2.03 -25.72
C GLU A 60 22.14 2.80 -24.88
N GLN A 61 22.31 4.10 -25.14
CA GLN A 61 23.34 4.93 -24.51
C GLN A 61 22.83 5.68 -23.27
N VAL A 62 21.52 5.89 -23.11
CA VAL A 62 20.94 6.67 -22.00
C VAL A 62 19.83 5.90 -21.30
N VAL A 63 18.74 5.57 -22.00
CA VAL A 63 17.51 5.06 -21.35
C VAL A 63 17.75 3.73 -20.62
N TRP A 64 18.45 2.79 -21.25
CA TRP A 64 18.69 1.47 -20.68
C TRP A 64 19.73 1.47 -19.54
N PRO A 65 20.91 2.13 -19.66
CA PRO A 65 21.82 2.32 -18.53
C PRO A 65 21.14 2.94 -17.30
N GLU A 66 20.40 4.04 -17.47
CA GLU A 66 19.72 4.74 -16.37
C GLU A 66 18.61 3.86 -15.74
N ALA A 67 17.82 3.16 -16.55
CA ALA A 67 16.79 2.24 -16.06
C ALA A 67 17.38 1.08 -15.25
N GLN A 68 18.50 0.50 -15.71
CA GLN A 68 19.19 -0.58 -15.02
C GLN A 68 19.87 -0.10 -13.72
N GLN A 69 20.42 1.12 -13.71
CA GLN A 69 20.94 1.75 -12.49
C GLN A 69 19.83 2.00 -11.47
N ALA A 70 18.69 2.58 -11.88
CA ALA A 70 17.55 2.81 -11.01
C ALA A 70 16.96 1.49 -10.45
N LYS A 71 16.86 0.45 -11.28
CA LYS A 71 16.46 -0.91 -10.88
C LYS A 71 17.40 -1.49 -9.83
N TYR A 72 18.71 -1.42 -10.05
CA TYR A 72 19.70 -1.89 -9.07
C TYR A 72 19.60 -1.12 -7.75
N GLN A 73 19.45 0.21 -7.80
CA GLN A 73 19.32 1.05 -6.60
C GLN A 73 18.03 0.78 -5.82
N MET A 74 16.87 0.61 -6.47
CA MET A 74 15.63 0.34 -5.75
C MET A 74 15.63 -1.07 -5.10
N LEU A 75 16.08 -2.10 -5.83
CA LEU A 75 16.05 -3.49 -5.34
C LEU A 75 17.14 -3.81 -4.30
N SER A 76 18.25 -3.07 -4.29
CA SER A 76 19.28 -3.18 -3.23
C SER A 76 18.90 -2.44 -1.93
N GLN A 77 17.96 -1.49 -1.99
CA GLN A 77 17.49 -0.72 -0.83
C GLN A 77 16.19 -1.27 -0.20
N ASP A 78 15.38 -2.00 -0.95
CA ASP A 78 14.03 -2.38 -0.52
C ASP A 78 13.62 -3.78 -1.03
N SER A 79 13.79 -4.78 -0.16
CA SER A 79 13.41 -6.16 -0.41
C SER A 79 11.90 -6.42 -0.35
N SER A 80 11.08 -5.40 -0.05
CA SER A 80 9.61 -5.51 -0.12
C SER A 80 9.04 -5.24 -1.52
N ILE A 81 9.88 -4.89 -2.49
CA ILE A 81 9.47 -4.71 -3.90
C ILE A 81 9.30 -6.08 -4.56
N VAL A 82 8.06 -6.40 -4.94
CA VAL A 82 7.75 -7.62 -5.71
C VAL A 82 8.09 -7.40 -7.18
N VAL A 83 9.12 -8.10 -7.66
CA VAL A 83 9.45 -8.12 -9.09
C VAL A 83 8.53 -9.10 -9.82
N LEU A 84 7.86 -8.65 -10.87
CA LEU A 84 7.04 -9.45 -11.77
C LEU A 84 7.56 -9.37 -13.21
N ASP A 85 7.41 -10.44 -13.96
CA ASP A 85 7.73 -10.50 -15.39
C ASP A 85 6.70 -9.68 -16.21
N GLY A 86 7.14 -8.55 -16.76
CA GLY A 86 6.36 -7.65 -17.62
C GLY A 86 6.16 -8.14 -19.06
N THR A 87 6.69 -9.31 -19.42
CA THR A 87 6.40 -10.01 -20.69
C THR A 87 5.11 -10.83 -20.61
N LEU A 88 4.64 -11.17 -19.40
CA LEU A 88 3.42 -11.95 -19.18
C LEU A 88 2.16 -11.33 -19.83
N PRO A 89 1.19 -12.15 -20.26
CA PRO A 89 -0.07 -11.65 -20.81
C PRO A 89 -0.83 -10.77 -19.80
N LEU A 90 -1.45 -9.68 -20.28
CA LEU A 90 -2.14 -8.70 -19.45
C LEU A 90 -3.13 -9.33 -18.45
N GLN A 91 -3.90 -10.34 -18.86
CA GLN A 91 -4.84 -11.02 -17.97
C GLN A 91 -4.15 -11.72 -16.79
N VAL A 92 -2.95 -12.29 -17.00
CA VAL A 92 -2.16 -12.93 -15.93
C VAL A 92 -1.67 -11.88 -14.93
N LEU A 93 -1.18 -10.74 -15.42
CA LEU A 93 -0.78 -9.61 -14.56
C LEU A 93 -1.97 -9.05 -13.77
N LEU A 94 -3.13 -8.85 -14.41
CA LEU A 94 -4.36 -8.41 -13.74
C LEU A 94 -4.87 -9.44 -12.70
N ASP A 95 -4.73 -10.73 -12.97
CA ASP A 95 -5.08 -11.80 -12.02
C ASP A 95 -4.13 -11.87 -10.82
N ILE A 96 -2.84 -11.58 -11.01
CA ILE A 96 -1.87 -11.44 -9.92
C ILE A 96 -2.20 -10.19 -9.09
N MET A 97 -2.31 -9.02 -9.73
CA MET A 97 -2.58 -7.75 -9.04
C MET A 97 -3.90 -7.78 -8.27
N ARG A 98 -4.97 -8.38 -8.84
CA ARG A 98 -6.24 -8.58 -8.13
C ARG A 98 -6.07 -9.40 -6.85
N LYS A 99 -5.33 -10.52 -6.90
CA LYS A 99 -5.08 -11.35 -5.71
C LYS A 99 -4.28 -10.61 -4.64
N VAL A 100 -3.27 -9.84 -5.04
CA VAL A 100 -2.44 -9.03 -4.12
C VAL A 100 -3.28 -7.95 -3.46
N ILE A 101 -4.02 -7.15 -4.24
CA ILE A 101 -4.88 -6.07 -3.73
C ILE A 101 -6.00 -6.61 -2.83
N SER A 102 -6.68 -7.69 -3.23
CA SER A 102 -7.70 -8.33 -2.38
C SER A 102 -7.12 -8.82 -1.05
N ARG A 103 -5.91 -9.40 -1.03
CA ARG A 103 -5.25 -9.82 0.21
C ARG A 103 -4.85 -8.63 1.09
N MET A 104 -4.32 -7.57 0.49
CA MET A 104 -3.96 -6.32 1.19
C MET A 104 -5.20 -5.70 1.85
N LEU A 105 -6.30 -5.53 1.11
CA LEU A 105 -7.55 -4.98 1.64
C LEU A 105 -8.15 -5.87 2.74
N THR A 106 -8.12 -7.19 2.60
CA THR A 106 -8.57 -8.12 3.65
C THR A 106 -7.74 -8.01 4.92
N ASN A 107 -6.43 -7.77 4.83
CA ASN A 107 -5.60 -7.52 6.01
C ASN A 107 -5.95 -6.17 6.66
N LYS A 108 -6.02 -5.09 5.87
CA LYS A 108 -6.37 -3.74 6.35
C LYS A 108 -7.71 -3.68 7.07
N LEU A 109 -8.74 -4.36 6.54
CA LEU A 109 -10.05 -4.45 7.21
C LEU A 109 -9.99 -5.14 8.58
N ARG A 110 -9.06 -6.07 8.78
CA ARG A 110 -8.88 -6.78 10.06
C ARG A 110 -8.04 -5.96 11.04
N GLU A 111 -7.02 -5.26 10.56
CA GLU A 111 -6.27 -4.24 11.32
C GLU A 111 -7.28 -3.22 11.89
N THR A 112 -8.06 -2.53 11.04
CA THR A 112 -9.07 -1.55 11.47
C THR A 112 -10.27 -2.12 12.24
N GLY A 113 -10.37 -3.44 12.35
CA GLY A 113 -11.42 -4.12 13.11
C GLY A 113 -11.04 -4.28 14.57
N ASN A 114 -9.80 -4.69 14.84
CA ASN A 114 -9.30 -4.90 16.20
C ASN A 114 -9.20 -3.59 17.00
N ASP A 115 -8.77 -2.50 16.36
CA ASP A 115 -8.62 -1.18 17.00
C ASP A 115 -9.93 -0.65 17.60
N ALA A 116 -11.09 -1.14 17.13
CA ALA A 116 -12.41 -0.72 17.60
C ALA A 116 -12.91 -1.46 18.85
N ASP A 117 -12.27 -2.58 19.24
CA ASP A 117 -12.66 -3.37 20.41
C ASP A 117 -11.86 -2.99 21.68
N GLU A 118 -10.69 -2.34 21.56
CA GLU A 118 -9.90 -1.87 22.73
C GLU A 118 -10.44 -0.57 23.37
N GLU A 119 -11.19 0.26 22.65
CA GLU A 119 -11.68 1.57 23.14
C GLU A 119 -12.83 1.47 24.17
N ASN A 120 -13.20 0.26 24.63
CA ASN A 120 -14.45 0.01 25.37
C ASN A 120 -14.28 -0.97 26.57
N VAL A 121 -13.14 -0.91 27.26
CA VAL A 121 -12.83 -1.78 28.43
C VAL A 121 -12.82 -1.00 29.77
N ASP A 122 -12.73 0.33 29.75
CA ASP A 122 -12.73 1.18 30.97
C ASP A 122 -14.15 1.61 31.41
N GLN A 123 -15.00 0.65 31.78
CA GLN A 123 -16.18 0.81 32.66
C GLN A 123 -16.82 -0.56 32.97
N LEU A 124 -17.37 -0.73 34.19
CA LEU A 124 -17.77 -1.99 34.86
C LEU A 124 -16.54 -2.76 35.43
N ASP A 125 -16.44 -3.12 36.70
CA ASP A 125 -17.24 -2.89 37.94
C ASP A 125 -16.24 -2.60 39.10
N SER A 126 -16.55 -2.32 40.38
CA SER A 126 -17.77 -2.42 41.23
C SER A 126 -17.73 -1.29 42.30
N ASP A 127 -18.46 -1.20 43.42
CA ASP A 127 -19.57 -1.91 44.13
C ASP A 127 -20.44 -0.78 44.82
N SER A 128 -21.60 -0.94 45.48
CA SER A 128 -21.99 -1.69 46.71
C SER A 128 -21.17 -1.31 47.97
N ASP A 129 -21.74 -0.99 49.14
CA ASP A 129 -23.12 -0.67 49.59
C ASP A 129 -23.05 0.30 50.78
N ASP A 130 -24.10 1.08 51.06
CA ASP A 130 -24.32 1.74 52.38
C ASP A 130 -25.82 2.03 52.60
N GLU A 131 -26.44 1.32 53.56
CA GLU A 131 -27.87 1.48 53.93
C GLU A 131 -28.06 2.35 55.19
N ASP A 132 -29.30 2.83 55.37
CA ASP A 132 -29.91 3.28 56.62
C ASP A 132 -29.18 4.33 57.50
N TYR A 133 -29.59 5.60 57.32
CA TYR A 133 -29.68 6.53 58.44
C TYR A 133 -31.04 7.22 58.51
N VAL A 134 -31.81 6.92 59.57
CA VAL A 134 -33.20 7.38 59.76
C VAL A 134 -33.24 8.70 60.53
N PRO A 135 -33.99 9.72 60.06
CA PRO A 135 -34.12 10.98 60.78
C PRO A 135 -35.12 10.88 61.95
N SER A 136 -34.65 11.16 63.16
CA SER A 136 -35.53 11.58 64.25
C SER A 136 -34.80 12.60 65.13
N GLY A 137 -35.46 13.71 65.45
CA GLY A 137 -34.94 14.73 66.35
C GLY A 137 -35.92 15.06 67.47
N LYS A 138 -35.44 15.70 68.53
CA LYS A 138 -36.24 16.54 69.44
C LYS A 138 -35.37 17.34 70.40
N CYS A 139 -35.85 18.56 70.68
CA CYS A 139 -35.60 19.37 71.88
C CYS A 139 -34.16 19.57 72.37
N GLN A 140 -33.62 20.77 72.15
CA GLN A 140 -33.79 21.85 73.14
C GLN A 140 -34.13 23.17 72.43
#